data_AF-A0A4Q8ADB8-F1
#
_entry.id   AF-A0A4Q8ADB8-F1
#
_cell.length_a   1.000
_cell.length_b   1.000
_cell.length_c   1.000
_cell.angle_alpha   90.00
_cell.angle_beta   90.00
_cell.angle_gamma   90.00
#
_symmetry.space_group_name_H-M   'P 1'
#
loop_
_entity.id
_entity.type
_entity.pdbx_description
1 polymer ?
#
loop_
_entity_poly.entity_id
_entity_poly.type
_entity_poly.pdbx_seq_one_letter_code
_entity_poly.pdbx_strand_id
1 'polypeptide(L)'
;MAANAKKAPPVHDPPSEMPEAVRAVWEEFVETNELPERIDRAALEAFCTLVARMREARTRVEDEGMVVQDSRGKVVPHPALAVERELAEDVRKWGDRFAPMVRPRRRSGYMVDATTEAVKNADHLADKKQFAGAIAAAKTLAWLIDEAQRDSAAALQRAGRDLIPNYVKACTELQITPASVPAAAAAKDSGGSTGGSKLRVLRSNATGARSG
;
A
#
# COMPACT_ATOMS: atom_id res chain seq x y z
N MET A 1 7.27 31.57 41.47
CA MET A 1 7.79 31.19 40.14
C MET A 1 7.17 29.85 39.76
N ALA A 2 6.01 29.85 39.11
CA ALA A 2 5.42 28.64 38.54
C ALA A 2 5.72 28.66 37.04
N ALA A 3 6.54 27.71 36.59
CA ALA A 3 6.83 27.53 35.17
C ALA A 3 5.54 27.11 34.46
N ASN A 4 5.07 28.00 33.57
CA ASN A 4 3.89 27.79 32.74
C ASN A 4 4.20 26.67 31.75
N ALA A 5 3.72 25.46 32.03
CA ALA A 5 3.78 24.33 31.11
C ALA A 5 2.85 24.62 29.93
N LYS A 6 3.37 25.35 28.93
CA LYS A 6 2.68 25.50 27.64
C LYS A 6 2.41 24.10 27.09
N LYS A 7 1.13 23.74 27.06
CA LYS A 7 0.60 22.53 26.40
C LYS A 7 1.25 22.44 25.03
N ALA A 8 1.93 21.34 24.74
CA ALA A 8 2.55 21.14 23.43
C ALA A 8 1.47 21.37 22.36
N PRO A 9 1.72 22.25 21.37
CA PRO A 9 0.75 22.51 20.32
C PRO A 9 0.43 21.20 19.56
N PRO A 10 -0.78 21.06 19.00
CA PRO A 10 -1.15 19.88 18.25
C PRO A 10 -0.15 19.62 17.13
N VAL A 11 0.02 18.35 16.73
CA VAL A 11 1.02 17.90 15.74
C VAL A 11 0.89 18.64 14.40
N HIS A 12 -0.32 19.14 14.11
CA HIS A 12 -0.65 19.88 12.90
C HIS A 12 -0.18 21.35 12.91
N ASP A 13 0.05 21.95 14.08
CA ASP A 13 0.41 23.36 14.18
C ASP A 13 1.94 23.56 14.01
N PRO A 14 2.36 24.41 13.06
CA PRO A 14 3.78 24.69 12.84
C PRO A 14 4.42 25.40 14.05
N PRO A 15 5.71 25.18 14.32
CA PRO A 15 6.45 25.94 15.33
C PRO A 15 6.45 27.45 15.03
N SER A 16 6.28 28.28 16.07
CA SER A 16 6.14 29.74 15.91
C SER A 16 7.39 30.43 15.35
N GLU A 17 8.58 29.88 15.61
CA GLU A 17 9.89 30.43 15.23
C GLU A 17 10.43 29.85 13.90
N MET A 18 9.56 29.26 13.09
CA MET A 18 9.94 28.64 11.82
C MET A 18 10.02 29.66 10.66
N PRO A 19 11.03 29.57 9.77
CA PRO A 19 11.11 30.40 8.56
C PRO A 19 9.86 30.25 7.68
N GLU A 20 9.44 31.32 7.02
CA GLU A 20 8.21 31.37 6.22
C GLU A 20 8.17 30.30 5.12
N ALA A 21 9.27 30.11 4.39
CA ALA A 21 9.36 29.08 3.35
C ALA A 21 9.20 27.65 3.90
N VAL A 22 9.65 27.40 5.13
CA VAL A 22 9.51 26.09 5.79
C VAL A 22 8.09 25.92 6.30
N ARG A 23 7.48 26.98 6.81
CA ARG A 23 6.08 27.00 7.25
C ARG A 23 5.11 26.70 6.10
N ALA A 24 5.33 27.31 4.93
CA ALA A 24 4.51 27.05 3.75
C ALA A 24 4.54 25.57 3.35
N VAL A 25 5.73 24.94 3.39
CA VAL A 25 5.87 23.50 3.13
C VAL A 25 5.17 22.65 4.21
N TRP A 26 5.24 23.07 5.47
CA TRP A 26 4.55 22.39 6.57
C TRP A 26 3.04 22.38 6.37
N GLU A 27 2.46 23.55 6.07
CA GLU A 27 1.02 23.71 5.84
C GLU A 27 0.56 22.89 4.63
N GLU A 28 1.27 22.96 3.50
CA GLU A 28 1.01 22.15 2.31
C GLU A 28 1.06 20.64 2.62
N PHE A 29 2.04 20.21 3.42
CA PHE A 29 2.23 18.81 3.77
C PHE A 29 1.11 18.28 4.69
N VAL A 30 0.72 19.07 5.69
CA VAL A 30 -0.39 18.74 6.60
C VAL A 30 -1.74 18.72 5.88
N GLU A 31 -1.95 19.60 4.91
CA GLU A 31 -3.19 19.65 4.12
C GLU A 31 -3.32 18.47 3.15
N THR A 32 -2.22 18.06 2.53
CA THR A 32 -2.22 17.02 1.49
C THR A 32 -2.16 15.60 2.06
N ASN A 33 -1.59 15.41 3.25
CA ASN A 33 -1.32 14.08 3.80
C ASN A 33 -2.10 13.80 5.08
N GLU A 34 -2.68 12.61 5.16
CA GLU A 34 -3.19 12.07 6.43
C GLU A 34 -2.00 11.71 7.34
N LEU A 35 -1.67 12.63 8.24
CA LEU A 35 -0.58 12.45 9.19
C LEU A 35 -0.95 11.43 10.29
N PRO A 36 -0.09 10.46 10.60
CA PRO A 36 -0.25 9.61 11.77
C PRO A 36 -0.45 10.41 13.06
N GLU A 37 -1.33 9.94 13.95
CA GLU A 37 -1.56 10.54 15.28
C GLU A 37 -0.29 10.69 16.13
N ARG A 38 0.74 9.88 15.85
CA ARG A 38 2.04 9.88 16.54
C ARG A 38 3.15 10.13 15.54
N ILE A 39 3.25 11.35 15.04
CA ILE A 39 4.42 11.83 14.31
C ILE A 39 5.39 12.53 15.25
N ASP A 40 6.68 12.29 15.01
CA ASP A 40 7.75 13.05 15.63
C ASP A 40 7.82 14.44 14.99
N ARG A 41 7.46 15.46 15.76
CA ARG A 41 7.39 16.86 15.30
C ARG A 41 8.74 17.40 14.85
N ALA A 42 9.82 17.05 15.57
CA ALA A 42 11.16 17.50 15.22
C ALA A 42 11.64 16.87 13.91
N ALA A 43 11.25 15.62 13.67
CA ALA A 43 11.47 14.97 12.39
C ALA A 43 10.70 15.66 11.25
N LEU A 44 9.42 16.00 11.47
CA LEU A 44 8.63 16.72 10.47
C LEU A 44 9.23 18.09 10.16
N GLU A 45 9.71 18.81 11.16
CA GLU A 45 10.38 20.12 11.00
C GLU A 45 11.65 20.03 10.17
N ALA A 46 12.50 19.05 10.46
CA ALA A 46 13.70 18.79 9.69
C ALA A 46 13.36 18.47 8.22
N PHE A 47 12.33 17.65 7.99
CA PHE A 47 11.88 17.31 6.65
C PHE A 47 11.36 18.52 5.86
N CYS A 48 10.47 19.33 6.45
CA CYS A 48 9.97 20.55 5.82
C CYS A 48 11.12 21.51 5.50
N THR A 49 12.14 21.57 6.36
CA THR A 49 13.33 22.39 6.13
C THR A 49 14.13 21.92 4.92
N LEU A 50 14.35 20.60 4.79
CA LEU A 50 15.04 20.01 3.63
C LEU A 50 14.30 20.32 2.32
N VAL A 51 12.98 20.15 2.31
CA VAL A 51 12.14 20.42 1.12
C VAL A 51 12.18 21.92 0.75
N ALA A 52 12.07 22.83 1.72
CA ALA A 52 12.17 24.26 1.48
C ALA A 52 13.53 24.65 0.88
N ARG A 53 14.63 24.09 1.41
CA ARG A 53 15.99 24.34 0.90
C ARG A 53 16.21 23.75 -0.49
N MET A 54 15.62 22.60 -0.78
CA MET A 54 15.66 21.99 -2.11
C MET A 54 14.93 22.88 -3.13
N ARG A 55 13.75 23.40 -2.78
CA ARG A 55 12.98 24.34 -3.63
C ARG A 55 13.80 25.62 -3.89
N GLU A 56 14.43 26.18 -2.86
CA GLU A 56 15.32 27.35 -2.98
C GLU A 56 16.51 27.08 -3.93
N ALA A 57 17.18 25.94 -3.78
CA ALA A 57 18.30 25.56 -4.64
C ALA A 57 17.86 25.42 -6.11
N ARG A 58 16.68 24.85 -6.35
CA ARG A 58 16.10 24.72 -7.68
C ARG A 58 15.78 26.07 -8.30
N THR A 59 15.15 27.00 -7.55
CA THR A 59 14.88 28.36 -8.03
C THR A 59 16.17 29.08 -8.43
N ARG A 60 17.25 28.94 -7.65
CA ARG A 60 18.55 29.52 -8.04
C ARG A 60 19.08 28.97 -9.36
N VAL A 61 18.97 27.67 -9.59
CA VAL A 61 19.39 27.05 -10.86
C VAL A 61 18.52 27.53 -12.02
N GLU A 62 17.22 27.73 -11.80
CA GLU A 62 16.29 28.24 -12.80
C GLU A 62 16.59 29.70 -13.16
N ASP A 63 16.94 30.53 -12.17
CA ASP A 63 17.22 31.96 -12.35
C ASP A 63 18.63 32.22 -12.94
N GLU A 64 19.66 31.53 -12.44
CA GLU A 64 21.07 31.76 -12.80
C GLU A 64 21.54 30.87 -13.96
N GLY A 65 20.76 29.83 -14.28
CA GLY A 65 21.08 28.82 -15.29
C GLY A 65 21.92 27.66 -14.77
N MET A 66 21.98 26.58 -15.55
CA MET A 66 22.63 25.32 -15.14
C MET A 66 24.16 25.40 -15.03
N VAL A 67 24.77 26.44 -15.60
CA VAL A 67 26.22 26.65 -15.63
C VAL A 67 26.56 28.08 -15.28
N VAL A 68 27.62 28.25 -14.49
CA VAL A 68 28.16 29.56 -14.08
C VAL A 68 29.62 29.66 -14.50
N GLN A 69 30.10 30.88 -14.71
CA GLN A 69 31.53 31.12 -14.89
C GLN A 69 32.20 31.24 -13.53
N ASP A 70 33.22 30.43 -13.31
CA ASP A 70 34.14 30.61 -12.19
C ASP A 70 34.94 31.92 -12.38
N SER A 71 35.52 32.43 -11.30
CA SER A 71 36.45 33.56 -11.21
C SER A 71 37.58 33.56 -12.27
N ARG A 72 37.90 32.40 -12.84
CA ARG A 72 38.92 32.20 -13.89
C ARG A 72 38.33 32.12 -15.31
N GLY A 73 37.04 32.44 -15.48
CA GLY A 73 36.31 32.39 -16.77
C GLY A 73 35.96 30.98 -17.25
N LYS A 74 36.19 29.94 -16.43
CA LYS A 74 35.85 28.56 -16.79
C LYS A 74 34.36 28.30 -16.52
N VAL A 75 33.66 27.73 -17.48
CA VAL A 75 32.27 27.28 -17.33
C VAL A 75 32.25 26.03 -16.45
N VAL A 76 31.58 26.12 -15.30
CA VAL A 76 31.39 25.01 -14.35
C VAL A 76 29.91 24.82 -14.04
N PRO A 77 29.48 23.60 -13.65
CA PRO A 77 28.11 23.37 -13.20
C PRO A 77 27.74 24.28 -12.02
N HIS A 78 26.50 24.77 -12.02
CA HIS A 78 26.01 25.63 -10.94
C HIS A 78 26.11 24.89 -9.58
N PRO A 79 26.71 25.48 -8.53
CA PRO A 79 26.90 24.80 -7.25
C PRO A 79 25.59 24.36 -6.59
N ALA A 80 24.51 25.12 -6.78
CA ALA A 80 23.18 24.74 -6.30
C ALA A 80 22.64 23.42 -6.90
N LEU A 81 23.13 22.96 -8.07
CA LEU A 81 22.78 21.62 -8.59
C LEU A 81 23.28 20.50 -7.69
N ALA A 82 24.46 20.67 -7.07
CA ALA A 82 24.98 19.67 -6.13
C ALA A 82 24.12 19.63 -4.86
N VAL A 83 23.75 20.81 -4.35
CA VAL A 83 22.87 20.95 -3.18
C VAL A 83 21.49 20.37 -3.45
N GLU A 84 20.88 20.67 -4.60
CA GLU A 84 19.59 20.12 -4.99
C GLU A 84 19.62 18.58 -5.03
N ARG A 85 20.66 17.99 -5.65
CA ARG A 85 20.80 16.53 -5.74
C ARG A 85 20.94 15.86 -4.38
N GLU A 86 21.75 16.43 -3.50
CA GLU A 86 21.95 15.92 -2.14
C GLU A 86 20.65 15.98 -1.32
N LEU A 87 19.98 17.14 -1.33
CA LEU A 87 18.71 17.31 -0.63
C LEU A 87 17.60 16.40 -1.21
N ALA A 88 17.56 16.19 -2.52
CA ALA A 88 16.59 15.28 -3.15
C ALA A 88 16.83 13.81 -2.78
N GLU A 89 18.07 13.41 -2.49
CA GLU A 89 18.37 12.08 -1.94
C GLU A 89 17.92 11.96 -0.49
N ASP A 90 18.15 12.99 0.32
CA ASP A 90 17.73 12.99 1.71
C ASP A 90 16.21 13.02 1.84
N VAL A 91 15.49 13.84 1.06
CA VAL A 91 14.03 13.82 1.01
C VAL A 91 13.50 12.43 0.66
N ARG A 92 14.13 11.71 -0.28
CA ARG A 92 13.75 10.33 -0.63
C ARG A 92 13.96 9.35 0.52
N LYS A 93 15.07 9.44 1.26
CA LYS A 93 15.34 8.58 2.44
C LYS A 93 14.32 8.78 3.56
N TRP A 94 13.74 9.98 3.66
CA TRP A 94 12.74 10.31 4.68
C TRP A 94 11.30 9.90 4.29
N GLY A 95 11.05 9.57 3.02
CA GLY A 95 9.71 9.22 2.52
C GLY A 95 9.02 8.08 3.28
N ASP A 96 9.78 7.04 3.63
CA ASP A 96 9.25 5.88 4.37
C ASP A 96 8.84 6.22 5.81
N ARG A 97 9.38 7.29 6.39
CA ARG A 97 9.12 7.68 7.79
C ARG A 97 7.78 8.38 7.97
N PHE A 98 7.27 9.01 6.91
CA PHE A 98 5.98 9.70 6.90
C PHE A 98 4.90 8.97 6.09
N ALA A 99 5.27 7.86 5.42
CA ALA A 99 4.27 6.95 4.89
C ALA A 99 3.34 6.50 6.03
N PRO A 100 2.01 6.45 5.82
CA PRO A 100 1.11 5.92 6.81
C PRO A 100 1.61 4.52 7.18
N MET A 101 1.78 4.27 8.49
CA MET A 101 2.21 2.96 8.99
C MET A 101 1.09 1.96 8.70
N VAL A 102 1.05 1.44 7.47
CA VAL A 102 0.17 0.35 7.08
C VAL A 102 0.67 -0.85 7.86
N ARG A 103 0.01 -1.15 8.99
CA ARG A 103 0.32 -2.35 9.76
C ARG A 103 0.38 -3.49 8.76
N PRO A 104 1.47 -4.27 8.70
CA PRO A 104 1.56 -5.37 7.76
C PRO A 104 0.34 -6.25 8.02
N ARG A 105 -0.60 -6.25 7.07
CA ARG A 105 -1.79 -7.08 7.16
C ARG A 105 -1.23 -8.49 7.09
N ARG A 106 -1.26 -9.22 8.22
CA ARG A 106 -0.89 -10.63 8.25
C ARG A 106 -1.59 -11.26 7.06
N ARG A 107 -0.85 -11.95 6.19
CA ARG A 107 -1.38 -12.55 4.96
C ARG A 107 -2.41 -13.60 5.35
N SER A 108 -3.64 -13.16 5.55
CA SER A 108 -4.82 -13.99 5.68
C SER A 108 -4.92 -14.82 4.40
N GLY A 109 -5.29 -16.08 4.53
CA GLY A 109 -5.50 -16.92 3.35
C GLY A 109 -6.87 -16.66 2.73
N TYR A 110 -7.08 -17.21 1.54
CA TYR A 110 -8.28 -16.98 0.76
C TYR A 110 -9.54 -17.40 1.52
N MET A 111 -9.50 -18.56 2.18
CA MET A 111 -10.66 -19.10 2.90
C MET A 111 -11.03 -18.23 4.10
N VAL A 112 -10.05 -17.72 4.85
CA VAL A 112 -10.29 -16.82 5.99
C VAL A 112 -10.90 -15.50 5.56
N ASP A 113 -10.41 -14.92 4.47
CA ASP A 113 -10.93 -13.66 3.93
C ASP A 113 -12.36 -13.82 3.41
N ALA A 114 -12.62 -14.86 2.62
CA ALA A 114 -13.97 -15.18 2.11
C ALA A 114 -14.97 -15.45 3.24
N THR A 115 -14.56 -16.15 4.30
CA THR A 115 -15.40 -16.38 5.49
C THR A 115 -15.69 -15.08 6.23
N THR A 116 -14.68 -14.24 6.41
CA THR A 116 -14.83 -12.97 7.12
C THR A 116 -15.76 -12.02 6.37
N GLU A 117 -15.66 -11.97 5.05
CA GLU A 117 -16.55 -11.20 4.20
C GLU A 117 -17.98 -11.74 4.23
N ALA A 118 -18.16 -13.07 4.12
CA ALA A 118 -19.48 -13.69 4.20
C ALA A 118 -20.19 -13.43 5.55
N VAL A 119 -19.44 -13.48 6.65
CA VAL A 119 -19.98 -13.14 7.98
C VAL A 119 -20.33 -11.65 8.09
N LYS A 120 -19.51 -10.76 7.52
CA LYS A 120 -19.77 -9.32 7.52
C LYS A 120 -21.03 -8.95 6.72
N ASN A 121 -21.26 -9.64 5.61
CA ASN A 121 -22.41 -9.41 4.72
C ASN A 121 -23.70 -10.11 5.19
N ALA A 122 -23.63 -10.89 6.28
CA ALA A 122 -24.76 -11.58 6.86
C ALA A 122 -25.41 -10.74 7.97
N ASP A 123 -26.43 -9.95 7.62
CA ASP A 123 -27.14 -9.05 8.55
C ASP A 123 -27.67 -9.80 9.79
N HIS A 124 -28.06 -11.08 9.66
CA HIS A 124 -28.58 -11.88 10.76
C HIS A 124 -27.53 -12.27 11.81
N LEU A 125 -26.23 -12.08 11.51
CA LEU A 125 -25.10 -12.35 12.39
C LEU A 125 -24.49 -11.07 13.01
N ALA A 126 -24.79 -9.89 12.46
CA ALA A 126 -24.03 -8.65 12.69
C ALA A 126 -23.96 -8.18 14.16
N ASP A 127 -24.91 -8.54 15.02
CA ASP A 127 -24.95 -8.06 16.42
C ASP A 127 -25.19 -9.16 17.46
N LYS A 128 -25.16 -10.43 17.04
CA LYS A 128 -25.56 -11.55 17.88
C LYS A 128 -24.36 -12.26 18.49
N LYS A 129 -24.01 -11.89 19.73
CA LYS A 129 -22.95 -12.53 20.53
C LYS A 129 -23.08 -14.05 20.63
N GLN A 130 -24.28 -14.59 20.50
CA GLN A 130 -24.56 -16.03 20.52
C GLN A 130 -23.85 -16.82 19.40
N PHE A 131 -23.52 -16.18 18.27
CA PHE A 131 -22.81 -16.81 17.17
C PHE A 131 -21.30 -16.57 17.21
N ALA A 132 -20.79 -15.79 18.18
CA ALA A 132 -19.37 -15.44 18.25
C ALA A 132 -18.45 -16.68 18.32
N GLY A 133 -18.84 -17.69 19.09
CA GLY A 133 -18.10 -18.95 19.19
C GLY A 133 -18.06 -19.73 17.87
N ALA A 134 -19.22 -19.86 17.20
CA ALA A 134 -19.32 -20.53 15.91
C ALA A 134 -18.57 -19.79 14.80
N ILE A 135 -18.65 -18.44 14.77
CA ILE A 135 -17.89 -17.60 13.84
C ILE A 135 -16.38 -17.76 14.06
N ALA A 136 -15.94 -17.80 15.32
CA ALA A 136 -14.53 -18.03 15.64
C ALA A 136 -14.07 -19.41 15.17
N ALA A 137 -14.84 -20.47 15.44
CA ALA A 137 -14.53 -21.83 14.99
C ALA A 137 -14.46 -21.94 13.46
N ALA A 138 -15.42 -21.34 12.73
CA ALA A 138 -15.42 -21.30 11.27
C ALA A 138 -14.16 -20.60 10.71
N LYS A 139 -13.76 -19.47 11.30
CA LYS A 139 -12.51 -18.76 10.91
C LYS A 139 -11.25 -19.59 11.22
N THR A 140 -11.21 -20.32 12.33
CA THR A 140 -10.10 -21.21 12.67
C THR A 140 -9.98 -22.35 11.65
N LEU A 141 -11.10 -22.98 11.29
CA LEU A 141 -11.11 -24.04 10.28
C LEU A 141 -10.68 -23.51 8.91
N ALA A 142 -11.16 -22.33 8.51
CA ALA A 142 -10.73 -21.66 7.28
C ALA A 142 -9.21 -21.42 7.27
N TRP A 143 -8.64 -20.96 8.39
CA TRP A 143 -7.21 -20.73 8.52
C TRP A 143 -6.40 -22.02 8.41
N LEU A 144 -6.86 -23.12 9.04
CA LEU A 144 -6.20 -24.42 8.93
C LEU A 144 -6.24 -24.98 7.50
N ILE A 145 -7.31 -24.72 6.76
CA ILE A 145 -7.40 -25.08 5.33
C ILE A 145 -6.40 -24.28 4.51
N ASP A 146 -6.33 -22.96 4.72
CA ASP A 146 -5.36 -22.10 4.03
C ASP A 146 -3.91 -22.52 4.33
N GLU A 147 -3.61 -22.91 5.57
CA GLU A 147 -2.29 -23.39 5.95
C GLU A 147 -1.96 -24.75 5.30
N ALA A 148 -2.93 -25.67 5.25
CA ALA A 148 -2.79 -26.94 4.54
C ALA A 148 -2.57 -26.74 3.02
N GLN A 149 -3.23 -25.74 2.41
CA GLN A 149 -3.03 -25.39 1.00
C GLN A 149 -1.63 -24.83 0.72
N ARG A 150 -1.05 -24.07 1.66
CA ARG A 150 0.30 -23.50 1.55
C ARG A 150 1.39 -24.54 1.73
N ASP A 151 1.17 -25.50 2.63
CA ASP A 151 2.15 -26.53 2.95
C ASP A 151 2.33 -27.50 1.77
N SER A 152 1.27 -28.26 1.42
CA SER A 152 1.39 -29.26 0.36
C SER A 152 0.05 -29.87 -0.07
N ALA A 153 0.03 -30.44 -1.28
CA ALA A 153 -1.11 -31.22 -1.75
C ALA A 153 -1.45 -32.41 -0.82
N ALA A 154 -0.45 -33.03 -0.19
CA ALA A 154 -0.66 -34.12 0.76
C ALA A 154 -1.29 -33.63 2.08
N ALA A 155 -0.87 -32.47 2.60
CA ALA A 155 -1.51 -31.84 3.75
C ALA A 155 -2.96 -31.45 3.46
N LEU A 156 -3.22 -30.89 2.27
CA LEU A 156 -4.57 -30.58 1.82
C LEU A 156 -5.46 -31.83 1.69
N GLN A 157 -4.92 -32.94 1.17
CA GLN A 157 -5.65 -34.22 1.10
C GLN A 157 -6.01 -34.78 2.49
N ARG A 158 -5.15 -34.58 3.49
CA ARG A 158 -5.46 -34.94 4.89
C ARG A 158 -6.54 -34.01 5.46
N ALA A 159 -6.41 -32.71 5.25
CA ALA A 159 -7.40 -31.71 5.65
C ALA A 159 -8.77 -31.97 5.00
N GLY A 160 -8.80 -32.50 3.77
CA GLY A 160 -10.03 -32.83 3.05
C GLY A 160 -10.90 -33.90 3.72
N ARG A 161 -10.33 -34.74 4.59
CA ARG A 161 -11.09 -35.78 5.29
C ARG A 161 -11.90 -35.23 6.46
N ASP A 162 -11.31 -34.32 7.24
CA ASP A 162 -11.88 -33.89 8.51
C ASP A 162 -12.12 -32.38 8.59
N LEU A 163 -11.20 -31.55 8.09
CA LEU A 163 -11.27 -30.09 8.25
C LEU A 163 -12.26 -29.46 7.27
N ILE A 164 -12.23 -29.84 5.98
CA ILE A 164 -13.13 -29.27 4.97
C ILE A 164 -14.60 -29.59 5.27
N PRO A 165 -15.00 -30.84 5.59
CA PRO A 165 -16.39 -31.14 5.92
C PRO A 165 -16.90 -30.40 7.16
N ASN A 166 -16.08 -30.30 8.22
CA ASN A 166 -16.42 -29.56 9.43
C ASN A 166 -16.56 -28.05 9.17
N TYR A 167 -15.71 -27.50 8.30
CA TYR A 167 -15.80 -26.12 7.86
C TYR A 167 -17.10 -25.85 7.09
N VAL A 168 -17.45 -26.72 6.13
CA VAL A 168 -18.70 -26.61 5.35
C VAL A 168 -19.92 -26.70 6.28
N LYS A 169 -19.89 -27.62 7.26
CA LYS A 169 -20.96 -27.73 8.27
C LYS A 169 -21.11 -26.44 9.08
N ALA A 170 -20.00 -25.87 9.56
CA ALA A 170 -20.02 -24.60 10.28
C ALA A 170 -20.57 -23.44 9.43
N CYS A 171 -20.26 -23.42 8.13
CA CYS A 171 -20.82 -22.43 7.20
C CYS A 171 -22.35 -22.59 7.05
N THR A 172 -22.83 -23.83 6.93
CA THR A 172 -24.27 -24.12 6.88
C THR A 172 -24.99 -23.73 8.16
N GLU A 173 -24.41 -24.00 9.33
CA GLU A 173 -24.98 -23.62 10.64
C GLU A 173 -25.06 -22.10 10.81
N LEU A 174 -24.05 -21.38 10.31
CA LEU A 174 -24.04 -19.91 10.30
C LEU A 174 -24.89 -19.31 9.16
N GLN A 175 -25.40 -20.14 8.26
CA GLN A 175 -26.10 -19.75 7.04
C GLN A 175 -25.29 -18.76 6.20
N ILE A 176 -23.98 -18.99 6.12
CA ILE A 176 -23.04 -18.22 5.30
C ILE A 176 -22.59 -19.07 4.12
N THR A 177 -22.41 -18.41 2.98
CA THR A 177 -21.75 -19.00 1.82
C THR A 177 -20.44 -18.23 1.62
N PRO A 178 -19.28 -18.80 2.00
CA PRO A 178 -17.99 -18.22 1.67
C PRO A 178 -17.87 -18.25 0.15
N ALA A 179 -18.13 -17.12 -0.50
CA ALA A 179 -18.23 -17.07 -1.94
C ALA A 179 -16.92 -17.57 -2.59
N SER A 180 -17.03 -18.55 -3.49
CA SER A 180 -15.98 -18.85 -4.44
C SER A 180 -16.06 -17.79 -5.55
N VAL A 181 -15.32 -16.68 -5.38
CA VAL A 181 -15.23 -15.52 -6.29
C VAL A 181 -16.56 -14.77 -6.48
N PRO A 182 -16.64 -13.45 -6.22
CA PRO A 182 -17.76 -12.67 -6.70
C PRO A 182 -17.72 -12.68 -8.24
N ALA A 183 -18.82 -13.04 -8.89
CA ALA A 183 -18.99 -12.88 -10.34
C ALA A 183 -18.69 -11.43 -10.82
N ALA A 184 -18.62 -10.46 -9.90
CA ALA A 184 -18.22 -9.07 -10.16
C ALA A 184 -16.70 -8.83 -10.32
N ALA A 185 -15.82 -9.76 -9.93
CA ALA A 185 -14.37 -9.62 -10.09
C ALA A 185 -13.85 -10.11 -11.46
N ALA A 186 -14.64 -10.89 -12.20
CA ALA A 186 -14.28 -11.35 -13.56
C ALA A 186 -14.62 -10.32 -14.66
N ALA A 187 -15.29 -9.21 -14.32
CA ALA A 187 -15.80 -8.23 -15.29
C ALA A 187 -15.02 -6.91 -15.33
N LYS A 188 -13.86 -6.80 -14.66
CA LYS A 188 -13.07 -5.55 -14.61
C LYS A 188 -11.62 -5.65 -15.08
N ASP A 189 -11.26 -6.68 -15.84
CA ASP A 189 -9.95 -6.78 -16.53
C ASP A 189 -10.08 -7.11 -18.02
N SER A 190 -11.03 -6.46 -18.71
CA SER A 190 -11.04 -6.38 -20.17
C SER A 190 -11.06 -4.92 -20.61
N GLY A 191 -9.92 -4.25 -20.44
CA GLY A 191 -9.74 -2.83 -20.76
C GLY A 191 -8.32 -2.50 -21.23
N GLY A 192 -7.82 -3.24 -22.23
CA GLY A 192 -6.90 -2.74 -23.26
C GLY A 192 -5.46 -2.31 -22.89
N SER A 193 -4.48 -3.10 -23.36
CA SER A 193 -3.28 -2.56 -24.02
C SER A 193 -2.56 -3.63 -24.86
N THR A 194 -2.82 -3.59 -26.17
CA THR A 194 -1.89 -3.70 -27.31
C THR A 194 -0.63 -4.57 -27.16
N GLY A 195 -0.62 -5.74 -27.81
CA GLY A 195 0.58 -6.56 -28.07
C GLY A 195 0.33 -7.62 -29.13
N GLY A 196 0.80 -7.38 -30.35
CA GLY A 196 0.42 -8.09 -31.57
C GLY A 196 0.71 -9.60 -31.63
N SER A 197 -0.38 -10.33 -31.86
CA SER A 197 -0.54 -11.59 -32.58
C SER A 197 0.65 -12.08 -33.44
N LYS A 198 1.28 -13.19 -33.02
CA LYS A 198 1.94 -14.18 -33.90
C LYS A 198 1.82 -15.55 -33.25
N LEU A 199 0.75 -16.30 -33.55
CA LEU A 199 0.68 -17.78 -33.51
C LEU A 199 -0.77 -18.25 -33.71
N ARG A 200 -1.31 -18.04 -34.93
CA ARG A 200 -2.47 -18.83 -35.38
C ARG A 200 -2.62 -18.88 -36.89
N VAL A 201 -1.55 -19.27 -37.59
CA VAL A 201 -1.65 -19.81 -38.96
C VAL A 201 -0.62 -20.92 -39.05
N LEU A 202 -1.03 -22.17 -38.78
CA LEU A 202 -0.35 -23.42 -39.16
C LEU A 202 -1.13 -24.64 -38.64
N ARG A 203 -2.43 -24.73 -38.96
CA ARG A 203 -3.21 -25.99 -38.91
C ARG A 203 -4.37 -25.94 -39.91
N SER A 204 -4.05 -25.79 -41.20
CA SER A 204 -5.02 -26.00 -42.28
C SER A 204 -4.36 -26.21 -43.65
N ASN A 205 -3.25 -26.96 -43.71
CA ASN A 205 -2.65 -27.42 -44.98
C ASN A 205 -1.90 -28.74 -44.77
N ALA A 206 -2.61 -29.77 -44.31
CA ALA A 206 -2.10 -31.13 -44.26
C ALA A 206 -3.21 -32.16 -44.49
N THR A 207 -4.00 -31.98 -45.54
CA THR A 207 -4.84 -33.04 -46.11
C THR A 207 -5.05 -32.77 -47.60
N GLY A 208 -4.09 -33.22 -48.39
CA GLY A 208 -4.18 -33.27 -49.85
C GLY A 208 -3.17 -34.29 -50.38
N ALA A 209 -3.70 -35.40 -50.89
CA ALA A 209 -3.05 -36.40 -51.75
C ALA A 209 -2.02 -37.36 -51.12
N ARG A 210 -2.45 -38.61 -50.91
CA ARG A 210 -1.85 -39.76 -51.61
C ARG A 210 -2.90 -40.86 -51.82
N SER A 211 -3.02 -41.22 -53.09
CA SER A 211 -3.80 -42.27 -53.73
C SER A 211 -3.26 -43.67 -53.43
N GLY A 212 -4.15 -44.65 -53.34
CA GLY A 212 -3.87 -46.09 -53.24
C GLY A 212 -5.12 -46.85 -52.88
#